data_AF-A0A8H3QNK8-F1
#
_entry.id   AF-A0A8H3QNK8-F1
#
_cell.length_a   1.000
_cell.length_b   1.000
_cell.length_c   1.000
_cell.angle_alpha   90.00
_cell.angle_beta   90.00
_cell.angle_gamma   90.00
#
_symmetry.space_group_name_H-M   'P 1'
#
loop_
_entity.id
_entity.type
_entity.pdbx_description
1 polymer ?
#
loop_
_entity_poly.entity_id
_entity_poly.type
_entity_poly.pdbx_seq_one_letter_code
_entity_poly.pdbx_strand_id
1 'polypeptide(L)'
;MWKSDESLKGIRSILEIFSSDIHLSFNDSGYNWPFIIEKATKLDVLKWIVQRMSANPHKKADAESILTWNYFGGKGEPLTNGFFRSDPYVKKEDRGPKKALGRESINIKINPSLTFESSFLKLLGCVPIDVCMSFLQLHPRSEKWSLRYFLEKYGLDGKADMPMSKLWKYYSEAKDRVSDSSKKHMHEIANYCVIDALRCQKFMVKSNVINDYREVALIAHISLFDSHYYAIGTKVSNLLGAEA
;
A
#
# COMPACT_ATOMS: atom_id res chain seq x y z
N MET A 1 2.19 -20.33 11.46
CA MET A 1 0.89 -20.04 12.09
C MET A 1 -0.08 -19.31 11.13
N TRP A 2 -0.06 -19.63 9.84
CA TRP A 2 -1.01 -19.16 8.81
C TRP A 2 -1.48 -20.35 7.94
N LYS A 3 -1.19 -21.57 8.39
CA LYS A 3 -1.44 -22.81 7.65
C LYS A 3 -2.80 -23.45 8.01
N SER A 4 -3.56 -22.86 8.94
CA SER A 4 -4.91 -23.32 9.28
C SER A 4 -5.94 -22.71 8.32
N ASP A 5 -6.96 -23.51 8.01
CA ASP A 5 -8.01 -23.19 7.07
C ASP A 5 -8.82 -21.94 7.51
N GLU A 6 -9.01 -21.71 8.82
CA GLU A 6 -9.65 -20.48 9.34
C GLU A 6 -8.87 -19.18 9.05
N SER A 7 -7.54 -19.18 9.15
CA SER A 7 -6.74 -17.98 8.85
C SER A 7 -6.82 -17.65 7.36
N LEU A 8 -6.87 -18.67 6.50
CA LEU A 8 -7.05 -18.52 5.06
C LEU A 8 -8.47 -18.06 4.69
N LYS A 9 -9.51 -18.46 5.45
CA LYS A 9 -10.89 -17.95 5.29
C LYS A 9 -11.02 -16.45 5.64
N GLY A 10 -10.35 -16.00 6.69
CA GLY A 10 -10.29 -14.57 7.05
C GLY A 10 -9.59 -13.74 5.97
N ILE A 11 -8.45 -14.23 5.47
CA ILE A 11 -7.73 -13.59 4.36
C ILE A 11 -8.59 -13.63 3.09
N ARG A 12 -9.27 -14.73 2.79
CA ARG A 12 -10.17 -14.84 1.64
C ARG A 12 -11.28 -13.77 1.66
N SER A 13 -11.92 -13.55 2.81
CA SER A 13 -12.99 -12.54 2.94
C SER A 13 -12.44 -11.12 2.72
N ILE A 14 -11.21 -10.87 3.18
CA ILE A 14 -10.49 -9.62 2.91
C ILE A 14 -10.15 -9.52 1.41
N LEU A 15 -9.69 -10.59 0.76
CA LEU A 15 -9.28 -10.62 -0.65
C LEU A 15 -10.45 -10.51 -1.63
N GLU A 16 -11.66 -10.91 -1.26
CA GLU A 16 -12.87 -10.69 -2.07
C GLU A 16 -13.18 -9.17 -2.18
N ILE A 17 -12.87 -8.38 -1.14
CA ILE A 17 -12.91 -6.89 -1.19
C ILE A 17 -11.80 -6.32 -2.09
N PHE A 18 -10.69 -7.03 -2.25
CA PHE A 18 -9.55 -6.63 -3.09
C PHE A 18 -9.73 -6.90 -4.60
N SER A 19 -10.89 -7.36 -5.04
CA SER A 19 -11.28 -7.36 -6.47
C SER A 19 -11.68 -5.97 -6.98
N SER A 20 -11.31 -4.91 -6.24
CA SER A 20 -11.54 -3.52 -6.60
C SER A 20 -10.65 -3.06 -7.76
N ASP A 21 -11.21 -2.29 -8.68
CA ASP A 21 -10.45 -1.67 -9.79
C ASP A 21 -9.39 -0.66 -9.29
N ILE A 22 -9.60 -0.08 -8.10
CA ILE A 22 -8.71 0.90 -7.48
C ILE A 22 -8.49 0.53 -6.02
N HIS A 23 -7.22 0.37 -5.62
CA HIS A 23 -6.85 0.16 -4.23
C HIS A 23 -6.33 1.45 -3.62
N LEU A 24 -7.06 1.96 -2.61
CA LEU A 24 -6.74 3.18 -1.87
C LEU A 24 -6.27 2.83 -0.47
N SER A 25 -5.09 3.33 -0.12
CA SER A 25 -4.49 3.07 1.18
C SER A 25 -3.49 4.15 1.54
N PHE A 26 -3.21 4.31 2.83
CA PHE A 26 -2.33 5.36 3.35
C PHE A 26 -0.93 4.81 3.64
N ASN A 27 0.10 5.37 3.00
CA ASN A 27 1.49 4.95 3.15
C ASN A 27 1.70 3.46 2.82
N ASP A 28 1.01 3.03 1.76
CA ASP A 28 1.05 1.67 1.23
C ASP A 28 2.46 1.32 0.76
N SER A 29 3.12 2.31 0.14
CA SER A 29 4.47 2.17 -0.38
C SER A 29 5.54 2.09 0.70
N GLY A 30 5.37 2.82 1.79
CA GLY A 30 6.34 2.83 2.89
C GLY A 30 6.16 1.70 3.90
N TYR A 31 5.00 1.02 3.93
CA TYR A 31 4.70 0.05 4.99
C TYR A 31 3.94 -1.17 4.50
N ASN A 32 2.71 -1.00 4.00
CA ASN A 32 1.78 -2.11 3.83
C ASN A 32 2.27 -3.13 2.80
N TRP A 33 2.62 -2.69 1.58
CA TRP A 33 3.05 -3.60 0.52
C TRP A 33 4.35 -4.31 0.84
N PRO A 34 5.43 -3.62 1.29
CA PRO A 34 6.65 -4.30 1.73
C PRO A 34 6.37 -5.37 2.79
N PHE A 35 5.53 -5.05 3.79
CA PHE A 35 5.17 -5.99 4.86
C PHE A 35 4.38 -7.20 4.32
N ILE A 36 3.34 -6.97 3.52
CA ILE A 36 2.48 -8.02 2.95
C ILE A 36 3.33 -8.97 2.09
N ILE A 37 4.18 -8.42 1.23
CA ILE A 37 5.03 -9.22 0.34
C ILE A 37 6.03 -10.06 1.12
N GLU A 38 6.68 -9.50 2.14
CA GLU A 38 7.61 -10.24 3.00
C GLU A 38 6.90 -11.40 3.70
N LYS A 39 5.75 -11.14 4.33
CA LYS A 39 4.98 -12.17 5.05
C LYS A 39 4.43 -13.24 4.12
N ALA A 40 3.83 -12.83 3.00
CA ALA A 40 3.26 -13.76 2.03
C ALA A 40 4.32 -14.68 1.42
N THR A 41 5.53 -14.16 1.18
CA THR A 41 6.67 -14.94 0.69
C THR A 41 7.16 -15.92 1.75
N LYS A 42 7.38 -15.47 2.99
CA LYS A 42 7.83 -16.33 4.11
C LYS A 42 6.84 -17.45 4.46
N LEU A 43 5.55 -17.23 4.18
CA LEU A 43 4.47 -18.18 4.46
C LEU A 43 4.11 -19.05 3.26
N ASP A 44 4.75 -18.85 2.11
CA ASP A 44 4.45 -19.53 0.84
C ASP A 44 2.98 -19.39 0.38
N VAL A 45 2.40 -18.21 0.58
CA VAL A 45 1.03 -17.87 0.17
C VAL A 45 0.95 -16.78 -0.88
N LEU A 46 2.10 -16.22 -1.31
CA LEU A 46 2.14 -15.10 -2.26
C LEU A 46 1.44 -15.43 -3.59
N LYS A 47 1.72 -16.61 -4.16
CA LYS A 47 1.04 -17.09 -5.37
C LYS A 47 -0.48 -17.12 -5.19
N TRP A 48 -0.94 -17.65 -4.06
CA TRP A 48 -2.36 -17.77 -3.76
C TRP A 48 -3.02 -16.40 -3.62
N ILE A 49 -2.37 -15.44 -2.96
CA ILE A 49 -2.86 -14.05 -2.83
C ILE A 49 -3.01 -13.41 -4.22
N VAL A 50 -1.96 -13.43 -5.05
CA VAL A 50 -1.99 -12.80 -6.39
C VAL A 50 -3.04 -13.43 -7.29
N GLN A 51 -3.18 -14.75 -7.27
CA GLN A 51 -4.20 -15.45 -8.05
C GLN A 51 -5.62 -15.06 -7.67
N ARG A 52 -5.86 -14.63 -6.42
CA ARG A 52 -7.17 -14.21 -5.95
C ARG A 52 -7.46 -12.73 -6.16
N MET A 53 -6.44 -11.88 -6.08
CA MET A 53 -6.62 -10.42 -6.27
C MET A 53 -6.53 -9.99 -7.74
N SER A 54 -5.88 -10.78 -8.60
CA SER A 54 -5.73 -10.48 -10.02
C SER A 54 -7.05 -10.68 -10.75
N ALA A 55 -7.46 -9.69 -11.55
CA ALA A 55 -8.59 -9.81 -12.47
C ALA A 55 -8.32 -10.78 -13.63
N ASN A 56 -7.08 -11.25 -13.80
CA ASN A 56 -6.73 -12.28 -14.79
C ASN A 56 -6.56 -13.64 -14.10
N PRO A 57 -7.58 -14.53 -14.13
CA PRO A 57 -7.52 -15.84 -13.49
C PRO A 57 -6.63 -16.83 -14.26
N HIS A 58 -6.31 -16.55 -15.53
CA HIS A 58 -5.50 -17.42 -16.38
C HIS A 58 -4.00 -17.21 -16.18
N LYS A 59 -3.57 -16.04 -15.67
CA LYS A 59 -2.17 -15.76 -15.39
C LYS A 59 -1.70 -16.61 -14.20
N LYS A 60 -1.06 -17.73 -14.51
CA LYS A 60 -0.33 -18.54 -13.54
C LYS A 60 1.08 -17.96 -13.42
N ALA A 61 1.38 -17.37 -12.27
CA ALA A 61 2.73 -16.96 -11.91
C ALA A 61 3.13 -17.68 -10.62
N ASP A 62 4.34 -18.20 -10.57
CA ASP A 62 4.98 -18.62 -9.32
C ASP A 62 5.46 -17.40 -8.51
N ALA A 63 5.90 -17.63 -7.27
CA ALA A 63 6.31 -16.57 -6.36
C ALA A 63 7.52 -15.78 -6.90
N GLU A 64 8.47 -16.43 -7.57
CA GLU A 64 9.66 -15.79 -8.14
C GLU A 64 9.28 -14.85 -9.29
N SER A 65 8.40 -15.30 -10.17
CA SER A 65 7.86 -14.50 -11.27
C SER A 65 7.06 -13.30 -10.75
N ILE A 66 6.24 -13.48 -9.72
CA ILE A 66 5.50 -12.39 -9.06
C ILE A 66 6.46 -11.34 -8.51
N LEU A 67 7.47 -11.78 -7.74
CA LEU A 67 8.41 -10.86 -7.12
C LEU A 67 9.19 -10.11 -8.20
N THR A 68 9.67 -10.82 -9.22
CA THR A 68 10.49 -10.25 -10.30
C THR A 68 9.72 -9.26 -11.18
N TRP A 69 8.47 -9.58 -11.56
CA TRP A 69 7.78 -8.84 -12.63
C TRP A 69 6.60 -7.98 -12.15
N ASN A 70 6.01 -8.33 -11.02
CA ASN A 70 4.80 -7.69 -10.51
C ASN A 70 5.07 -6.83 -9.27
N TYR A 71 6.08 -7.13 -8.46
CA TYR A 71 6.41 -6.32 -7.29
C TYR A 71 7.42 -5.23 -7.63
N PHE A 72 7.01 -3.98 -7.41
CA PHE A 72 7.87 -2.79 -7.46
C PHE A 72 8.29 -2.52 -6.02
N GLY A 73 9.46 -3.01 -5.62
CA GLY A 73 9.92 -2.99 -4.24
C GLY A 73 11.17 -2.17 -3.98
N GLY A 74 11.85 -1.71 -5.03
CA GLY A 74 13.11 -0.97 -4.93
C GLY A 74 14.36 -1.85 -4.77
N LYS A 75 15.52 -1.19 -4.74
CA LYS A 75 16.82 -1.78 -4.36
C LYS A 75 16.98 -1.68 -2.83
N GLY A 76 16.52 -2.69 -2.11
CA GLY A 76 16.74 -2.83 -0.67
C GLY A 76 17.13 -4.25 -0.28
N GLU A 77 17.85 -4.40 0.83
CA GLU A 77 17.94 -5.70 1.48
C GLU A 77 16.52 -6.22 1.76
N PRO A 78 16.27 -7.55 1.70
CA PRO A 78 15.02 -8.12 2.21
C PRO A 78 14.78 -7.54 3.60
N LEU A 79 13.52 -7.25 3.96
CA LEU A 79 13.16 -6.85 5.32
C LEU A 79 13.76 -7.88 6.30
N THR A 80 14.94 -7.53 6.85
CA THR A 80 15.60 -8.35 7.83
C THR A 80 14.73 -8.30 9.08
N ASN A 81 14.85 -9.31 9.93
CA ASN A 81 14.09 -9.39 11.19
C ASN A 81 14.29 -8.17 12.13
N GLY A 82 15.12 -7.18 11.73
CA GLY A 82 15.40 -5.92 12.41
C GLY A 82 14.47 -4.74 12.09
N PHE A 83 13.69 -4.72 10.99
CA PHE A 83 12.80 -3.56 10.69
C PHE A 83 11.78 -3.29 11.82
N PHE A 84 11.51 -4.31 12.64
CA PHE A 84 10.62 -4.24 13.81
C PHE A 84 11.33 -4.56 15.14
N ARG A 85 12.67 -4.68 15.18
CA ARG A 85 13.45 -5.05 16.40
C ARG A 85 14.56 -4.08 16.81
N SER A 86 14.81 -2.98 16.09
CA SER A 86 15.92 -2.08 16.43
C SER A 86 15.60 -1.17 17.61
N ASP A 87 16.06 -1.59 18.78
CA ASP A 87 16.55 -0.73 19.86
C ASP A 87 17.56 0.29 19.26
N PRO A 88 17.50 1.60 19.59
CA PRO A 88 18.32 2.66 18.97
C PRO A 88 19.85 2.52 19.10
N TYR A 89 20.39 1.47 19.72
CA TYR A 89 21.82 1.32 20.04
C TYR A 89 22.47 0.03 19.53
N VAL A 90 22.36 -0.28 18.24
CA VAL A 90 23.18 -1.36 17.64
C VAL A 90 23.94 -0.85 16.42
N LYS A 91 25.28 -0.90 16.50
CA LYS A 91 26.21 -0.57 15.42
C LYS A 91 26.04 -1.56 14.26
N LYS A 92 25.94 -1.02 13.05
CA LYS A 92 25.91 -1.80 11.80
C LYS A 92 27.31 -2.30 11.50
N GLU A 93 27.49 -3.61 11.44
CA GLU A 93 28.65 -4.22 10.79
C GLU A 93 28.29 -4.71 9.39
N ASP A 94 29.29 -4.55 8.54
CA ASP A 94 29.29 -4.61 7.08
C ASP A 94 28.79 -5.96 6.53
N ARG A 95 27.83 -5.91 5.60
CA ARG A 95 27.49 -7.05 4.74
C ARG A 95 27.26 -6.50 3.34
N GLY A 96 28.05 -7.01 2.39
CA GLY A 96 28.07 -6.58 1.00
C GLY A 96 26.70 -6.60 0.31
N PRO A 97 26.60 -5.99 -0.89
CA PRO A 97 25.32 -5.64 -1.49
C PRO A 97 24.49 -6.88 -1.82
N LYS A 98 23.46 -7.16 -1.00
CA LYS A 98 22.43 -8.14 -1.32
C LYS A 98 21.48 -7.53 -2.35
N LYS A 99 21.35 -8.18 -3.51
CA LYS A 99 20.39 -7.78 -4.55
C LYS A 99 18.96 -7.97 -4.03
N ALA A 100 18.14 -6.93 -4.16
CA ALA A 100 16.72 -6.97 -3.87
C ALA A 100 15.99 -7.91 -4.84
N LEU A 101 15.01 -8.66 -4.36
CA LEU A 101 14.12 -9.45 -5.21
C LEU A 101 12.90 -8.59 -5.58
N GLY A 102 12.91 -8.04 -6.78
CA GLY A 102 11.80 -7.28 -7.38
C GLY A 102 12.23 -6.16 -8.31
N ARG A 103 11.25 -5.50 -8.93
CA ARG A 103 11.52 -4.32 -9.79
C ARG A 103 11.89 -3.13 -8.92
N GLU A 104 12.66 -2.22 -9.51
CA GLU A 104 12.89 -0.91 -8.90
C GLU A 104 11.55 -0.23 -8.62
N SER A 105 11.48 0.44 -7.47
CA SER A 105 10.37 1.28 -7.05
C SER A 105 10.15 2.40 -8.08
N ILE A 106 8.91 2.87 -8.19
CA ILE A 106 8.59 3.96 -9.11
C ILE A 106 8.74 5.28 -8.37
N ASN A 107 9.58 6.17 -8.91
CA ASN A 107 9.70 7.53 -8.39
C ASN A 107 8.63 8.43 -9.01
N ILE A 108 7.61 8.76 -8.21
CA ILE A 108 6.54 9.67 -8.60
C ILE A 108 6.98 11.10 -8.31
N LYS A 109 6.99 11.95 -9.33
CA LYS A 109 7.38 13.36 -9.16
C LYS A 109 6.24 14.15 -8.52
N ILE A 110 6.49 14.74 -7.35
CA ILE A 110 5.54 15.64 -6.67
C ILE A 110 5.79 17.09 -7.12
N ASN A 111 7.04 17.53 -7.06
CA ASN A 111 7.47 18.84 -7.54
C ASN A 111 8.91 18.73 -8.08
N PRO A 112 9.52 19.81 -8.63
CA PRO A 112 10.88 19.73 -9.19
C PRO A 112 11.95 19.23 -8.20
N SER A 113 11.76 19.46 -6.90
CA SER A 113 12.71 19.11 -5.83
C SER A 113 12.31 17.89 -5.00
N LEU A 114 11.09 17.38 -5.17
CA LEU A 114 10.53 16.31 -4.33
C LEU A 114 9.95 15.19 -5.20
N THR A 115 10.45 13.99 -4.96
CA THR A 115 9.95 12.73 -5.52
C THR A 115 9.50 11.81 -4.40
N PHE A 116 8.45 11.05 -4.65
CA PHE A 116 7.94 10.01 -3.76
C PHE A 116 8.33 8.64 -4.33
N GLU A 117 9.05 7.85 -3.55
CA GLU A 117 9.36 6.47 -3.89
C GLU A 117 8.13 5.59 -3.62
N SER A 118 7.55 5.04 -4.69
CA SER A 118 6.38 4.17 -4.59
C SER A 118 6.75 2.71 -4.81
N SER A 119 6.52 1.93 -3.76
CA SER A 119 6.61 0.46 -3.77
C SER A 119 5.21 -0.15 -3.70
N PHE A 120 4.91 -1.14 -4.52
CA PHE A 120 3.58 -1.76 -4.57
C PHE A 120 3.60 -3.07 -5.35
N LEU A 121 2.58 -3.89 -5.14
CA LEU A 121 2.32 -5.06 -5.97
C LEU A 121 1.40 -4.68 -7.13
N LYS A 122 1.92 -4.73 -8.36
CA LYS A 122 1.11 -4.51 -9.56
C LYS A 122 0.22 -5.72 -9.82
N LEU A 123 -1.07 -5.55 -9.58
CA LEU A 123 -2.11 -6.53 -9.85
C LEU A 123 -2.82 -6.17 -11.17
N LEU A 124 -3.09 -7.16 -12.02
CA LEU A 124 -3.83 -6.92 -13.25
C LEU A 124 -5.29 -6.60 -12.90
N GLY A 125 -5.83 -5.52 -13.49
CA GLY A 125 -7.18 -5.04 -13.22
C GLY A 125 -7.32 -4.23 -11.93
N CYS A 126 -6.23 -3.91 -11.23
CA CYS A 126 -6.27 -3.07 -10.05
C CYS A 126 -5.19 -1.98 -10.12
N VAL A 127 -5.58 -0.73 -9.91
CA VAL A 127 -4.67 0.42 -9.84
C VAL A 127 -4.43 0.76 -8.37
N PRO A 128 -3.23 0.47 -7.81
CA PRO A 128 -2.88 0.95 -6.49
C PRO A 128 -2.62 2.46 -6.53
N ILE A 129 -3.18 3.19 -5.57
CA ILE A 129 -3.00 4.63 -5.41
C ILE A 129 -2.72 4.89 -3.92
N ASP A 130 -1.51 5.36 -3.63
CA ASP A 130 -1.14 5.76 -2.27
C ASP A 130 -1.73 7.13 -1.94
N VAL A 131 -2.65 7.14 -0.98
CA VAL A 131 -3.36 8.35 -0.53
C VAL A 131 -2.40 9.38 0.07
N CYS A 132 -1.32 8.92 0.70
CA CYS A 132 -0.31 9.81 1.24
C CYS A 132 0.36 10.60 0.10
N MET A 133 0.69 9.91 -0.99
CA MET A 133 1.29 10.53 -2.18
C MET A 133 0.32 11.52 -2.83
N SER A 134 -0.95 11.13 -3.02
CA SER A 134 -1.97 12.04 -3.58
C SER A 134 -2.14 13.32 -2.74
N PHE A 135 -2.07 13.23 -1.41
CA PHE A 135 -2.06 14.43 -0.58
C PHE A 135 -0.83 15.32 -0.84
N LEU A 136 0.36 14.73 -0.97
CA LEU A 136 1.58 15.49 -1.23
C LEU A 136 1.56 16.17 -2.60
N GLN A 137 0.93 15.57 -3.61
CA GLN A 137 0.70 16.22 -4.90
C GLN A 137 -0.23 17.43 -4.78
N LEU A 138 -1.30 17.32 -3.98
CA LEU A 138 -2.23 18.44 -3.74
C LEU A 138 -1.62 19.53 -2.85
N HIS A 139 -0.72 19.15 -1.95
CA HIS A 139 -0.08 20.07 -1.00
C HIS A 139 1.45 19.91 -0.99
N PRO A 140 2.16 20.29 -2.07
CA PRO A 140 3.60 20.03 -2.21
C PRO A 140 4.49 20.74 -1.19
N ARG A 141 3.96 21.76 -0.51
CA ARG A 141 4.66 22.54 0.54
C ARG A 141 4.33 22.06 1.95
N SER A 142 3.61 20.95 2.09
CA SER A 142 3.24 20.43 3.41
C SER A 142 4.44 19.82 4.12
N GLU A 143 4.71 20.31 5.33
CA GLU A 143 5.74 19.74 6.23
C GLU A 143 5.24 18.50 6.98
N LYS A 144 3.92 18.36 7.13
CA LYS A 144 3.28 17.24 7.84
C LYS A 144 2.67 16.26 6.86
N TRP A 145 2.93 14.97 7.07
CA TRP A 145 2.52 13.90 6.16
C TRP A 145 1.62 12.85 6.84
N SER A 146 1.02 13.18 7.99
CA SER A 146 0.20 12.23 8.73
C SER A 146 -1.26 12.27 8.28
N LEU A 147 -1.93 11.10 8.28
CA LEU A 147 -3.34 11.00 7.95
C LEU A 147 -4.19 11.96 8.80
N ARG A 148 -3.90 12.05 10.10
CA ARG A 148 -4.60 12.98 11.02
C ARG A 148 -4.52 14.43 10.54
N TYR A 149 -3.33 14.89 10.14
CA TYR A 149 -3.14 16.24 9.63
C TYR A 149 -3.94 16.47 8.34
N PHE A 150 -4.01 15.47 7.45
CA PHE A 150 -4.75 15.57 6.20
C PHE A 150 -6.25 15.66 6.45
N LEU A 151 -6.78 14.83 7.36
CA LEU A 151 -8.20 14.83 7.71
C LEU A 151 -8.61 16.17 8.32
N GLU A 152 -7.81 16.72 9.23
CA GLU A 152 -8.02 18.03 9.83
C GLU A 152 -8.02 19.14 8.76
N LYS A 153 -7.03 19.12 7.86
CA LYS A 153 -6.92 20.12 6.78
C LYS A 153 -8.14 20.13 5.86
N TYR A 154 -8.74 18.97 5.62
CA TYR A 154 -9.92 18.83 4.78
C TYR A 154 -11.23 18.88 5.57
N GLY A 155 -11.21 19.20 6.87
CA GLY A 155 -12.43 19.25 7.69
C GLY A 155 -13.21 17.93 7.67
N LEU A 156 -12.49 16.81 7.68
CA LEU A 156 -13.04 15.46 7.83
C LEU A 156 -12.92 15.04 9.28
N ASP A 157 -13.88 14.26 9.79
CA ASP A 157 -13.76 13.81 11.18
C ASP A 157 -12.45 13.04 11.38
N GLY A 158 -11.93 13.18 12.59
CA GLY A 158 -10.65 12.60 12.97
C GLY A 158 -10.58 11.09 12.82
N LYS A 159 -9.34 10.62 12.83
CA LYS A 159 -9.00 9.21 12.96
C LYS A 159 -9.31 8.71 14.38
N ALA A 160 -9.62 7.43 14.52
CA ALA A 160 -9.68 6.78 15.83
C ALA A 160 -8.27 6.77 16.46
N ASP A 161 -8.13 7.21 17.70
CA ASP A 161 -6.83 7.21 18.38
C ASP A 161 -6.55 5.84 18.98
N MET A 162 -5.52 5.17 18.49
CA MET A 162 -5.05 3.90 19.01
C MET A 162 -3.52 3.89 19.06
N PRO A 163 -2.93 4.18 20.23
CA PRO A 163 -1.49 4.08 20.41
C PRO A 163 -1.01 2.66 20.07
N MET A 164 0.15 2.57 19.43
CA MET A 164 0.73 1.29 19.03
C MET A 164 0.92 0.34 20.23
N SER A 165 1.28 0.86 21.40
CA SER A 165 1.36 0.08 22.65
C SER A 165 0.02 -0.54 23.07
N LYS A 166 -1.08 0.19 22.90
CA LYS A 166 -2.45 -0.30 23.18
C LYS A 166 -2.84 -1.39 22.19
N LEU A 167 -2.57 -1.19 20.90
CA LEU A 167 -2.82 -2.18 19.86
C LEU A 167 -2.06 -3.49 20.13
N TRP A 168 -0.77 -3.40 20.43
CA TRP A 168 0.05 -4.58 20.75
C TRP A 168 -0.43 -5.32 22.00
N LYS A 169 -0.81 -4.58 23.05
CA LYS A 169 -1.37 -5.16 24.27
C LYS A 169 -2.64 -5.96 23.94
N TYR A 170 -3.58 -5.33 23.27
CA TYR A 170 -4.87 -5.93 22.89
C TYR A 170 -4.70 -7.16 22.00
N TYR A 171 -3.83 -7.06 21.00
CA TYR A 171 -3.53 -8.18 20.11
C TYR A 171 -2.87 -9.35 20.87
N SER A 172 -1.92 -9.06 21.77
CA SER A 172 -1.25 -10.09 22.57
C SER A 172 -2.23 -10.82 23.49
N GLU A 173 -3.08 -10.07 24.20
CA GLU A 173 -4.13 -10.64 25.05
C GLU A 173 -5.09 -11.55 24.28
N ALA A 174 -5.52 -11.12 23.08
CA ALA A 174 -6.43 -11.89 22.23
C ALA A 174 -5.78 -13.15 21.64
N LYS A 175 -4.46 -13.10 21.40
CA LYS A 175 -3.69 -14.25 20.93
C LYS A 175 -3.56 -15.32 22.01
N ASP A 176 -3.39 -14.91 23.27
CA ASP A 176 -3.13 -15.83 24.38
C ASP A 176 -4.42 -16.50 24.88
N ARG A 177 -5.53 -15.76 25.00
CA ARG A 177 -6.81 -16.32 25.46
C ARG A 177 -8.02 -15.64 24.83
N VAL A 178 -8.96 -16.45 24.34
CA VAL A 178 -10.28 -15.97 23.93
C VAL A 178 -11.14 -15.75 25.17
N SER A 179 -11.56 -14.50 25.38
CA SER A 179 -12.46 -14.04 26.44
C SER A 179 -13.38 -12.95 25.88
N ASP A 180 -14.43 -12.59 26.60
CA ASP A 180 -15.29 -11.49 26.15
C ASP A 180 -14.56 -10.13 26.17
N SER A 181 -13.59 -9.96 27.08
CA SER A 181 -12.69 -8.80 27.06
C SER A 181 -11.80 -8.77 25.82
N SER A 182 -11.19 -9.90 25.44
CA SER A 182 -10.31 -9.95 24.27
C SER A 182 -11.08 -9.83 22.95
N LYS A 183 -12.32 -10.33 22.87
CA LYS A 183 -13.24 -10.04 21.75
C LYS A 183 -13.51 -8.54 21.63
N LYS A 184 -13.79 -7.86 22.74
CA LYS A 184 -14.03 -6.40 22.75
C LYS A 184 -12.78 -5.62 22.30
N HIS A 185 -11.60 -6.02 22.74
CA HIS A 185 -10.32 -5.44 22.32
C HIS A 185 -10.08 -5.62 20.81
N MET A 186 -10.33 -6.82 20.27
CA MET A 186 -10.21 -7.07 18.83
C MET A 186 -11.24 -6.30 18.01
N HIS A 187 -12.46 -6.14 18.53
CA HIS A 187 -13.47 -5.29 17.91
C HIS A 187 -13.03 -3.82 17.86
N GLU A 188 -12.37 -3.32 18.91
CA GLU A 188 -11.82 -1.97 18.92
C GLU A 188 -10.70 -1.80 17.87
N ILE A 189 -9.78 -2.77 17.76
CA ILE A 189 -8.74 -2.77 16.71
C ILE A 189 -9.39 -2.78 15.32
N ALA A 190 -10.39 -3.63 15.10
CA ALA A 190 -11.09 -3.70 13.82
C ALA A 190 -11.77 -2.39 13.46
N ASN A 191 -12.48 -1.76 14.40
CA ASN A 191 -13.11 -0.46 14.21
C ASN A 191 -12.09 0.64 13.87
N TYR A 192 -10.95 0.64 14.55
CA TYR A 192 -9.84 1.55 14.24
C TYR A 192 -9.37 1.40 12.78
N CYS A 193 -9.12 0.16 12.33
CA CYS A 193 -8.70 -0.11 10.95
C CYS A 193 -9.77 0.30 9.93
N VAL A 194 -11.05 0.02 10.21
CA VAL A 194 -12.18 0.38 9.34
C VAL A 194 -12.33 1.89 9.23
N ILE A 195 -12.23 2.62 10.35
CA ILE A 195 -12.29 4.08 10.35
C ILE A 195 -11.15 4.64 9.51
N ASP A 196 -9.90 4.20 9.72
CA ASP A 196 -8.75 4.68 8.95
C ASP A 196 -8.92 4.46 7.44
N ALA A 197 -9.32 3.26 7.03
CA ALA A 197 -9.58 2.95 5.62
C ALA A 197 -10.71 3.80 5.03
N LEU A 198 -11.81 3.99 5.77
CA LEU A 198 -12.92 4.84 5.34
C LEU A 198 -12.51 6.31 5.21
N ARG A 199 -11.65 6.80 6.11
CA ARG A 199 -11.15 8.18 6.07
C ARG A 199 -10.29 8.43 4.84
N CYS A 200 -9.47 7.47 4.43
CA CYS A 200 -8.74 7.52 3.16
C CYS A 200 -9.69 7.67 1.96
N GLN A 201 -10.75 6.85 1.90
CA GLN A 201 -11.74 6.95 0.82
C GLN A 201 -12.47 8.30 0.82
N LYS A 202 -12.95 8.76 1.99
CA LYS A 202 -13.62 10.06 2.12
C LYS A 202 -12.72 11.21 1.68
N PHE A 203 -11.43 11.16 2.00
CA PHE A 203 -10.46 12.15 1.55
C PHE A 203 -10.31 12.14 0.02
N MET A 204 -10.17 10.96 -0.61
CA MET A 204 -10.02 10.85 -2.05
C MET A 204 -11.25 11.36 -2.80
N VAL A 205 -12.46 11.10 -2.28
CA VAL A 205 -13.72 11.63 -2.82
C VAL A 205 -13.78 13.15 -2.64
N LYS A 206 -13.52 13.67 -1.44
CA LYS A 206 -13.59 15.11 -1.15
C LYS A 206 -12.59 15.93 -1.96
N SER A 207 -11.44 15.34 -2.29
CA SER A 207 -10.37 15.99 -3.05
C SER A 207 -10.47 15.76 -4.56
N ASN A 208 -11.48 15.02 -5.04
CA ASN A 208 -11.72 14.69 -6.46
C ASN A 208 -10.55 14.02 -7.22
N VAL A 209 -9.52 13.53 -6.52
CA VAL A 209 -8.25 13.09 -7.10
C VAL A 209 -8.41 12.04 -8.21
N ILE A 210 -9.30 11.06 -8.02
CA ILE A 210 -9.49 9.99 -9.00
C ILE A 210 -10.07 10.54 -10.30
N ASN A 211 -11.01 11.48 -10.22
CA ASN A 211 -11.60 12.08 -11.40
C ASN A 211 -10.59 12.95 -12.15
N ASP A 212 -9.73 13.69 -11.43
CA ASP A 212 -8.65 14.46 -12.04
C ASP A 212 -7.69 13.55 -12.81
N TYR A 213 -7.30 12.41 -12.21
CA TYR A 213 -6.48 11.40 -12.89
C TYR A 213 -7.19 10.81 -14.12
N ARG A 214 -8.50 10.54 -14.03
CA ARG A 214 -9.30 10.02 -15.15
C ARG A 214 -9.39 11.02 -16.30
N GLU A 215 -9.58 12.29 -16.01
CA GLU A 215 -9.63 13.36 -17.02
C GLU A 215 -8.30 13.48 -17.74
N VAL A 216 -7.19 13.49 -17.00
CA VAL A 216 -5.85 13.52 -17.59
C VAL A 216 -5.56 12.27 -18.42
N ALA A 217 -5.99 11.10 -17.94
CA ALA A 217 -5.87 9.84 -18.68
C ALA A 217 -6.64 9.89 -20.01
N LEU A 218 -7.87 10.42 -19.97
CA LEU A 218 -8.73 10.60 -21.15
C LEU A 218 -8.10 11.54 -22.16
N ILE A 219 -7.68 12.74 -21.73
CA ILE A 219 -7.08 13.75 -22.60
C ILE A 219 -5.80 13.22 -23.23
N ALA A 220 -4.91 12.65 -22.42
CA ALA A 220 -3.60 12.22 -22.89
C ALA A 220 -3.60 10.83 -23.55
N HIS A 221 -4.74 10.17 -23.71
CA HIS A 221 -4.86 8.80 -24.23
C HIS A 221 -3.96 7.76 -23.51
N ILE A 222 -3.80 7.90 -22.19
CA ILE A 222 -3.00 6.99 -21.35
C ILE A 222 -3.88 6.24 -20.35
N SER A 223 -3.32 5.22 -19.70
CA SER A 223 -4.05 4.51 -18.65
C SER A 223 -4.20 5.35 -17.38
N LEU A 224 -5.19 5.03 -16.55
CA LEU A 224 -5.34 5.63 -15.21
C LEU A 224 -4.07 5.42 -14.36
N PHE A 225 -3.46 4.24 -14.45
CA PHE A 225 -2.18 3.94 -13.80
C PHE A 225 -1.09 4.93 -14.23
N ASP A 226 -0.96 5.18 -15.54
CA ASP A 226 0.08 6.07 -16.05
C ASP A 226 -0.17 7.54 -15.69
N SER A 227 -1.43 7.94 -15.59
CA SER A 227 -1.78 9.30 -15.15
C SER A 227 -1.28 9.59 -13.73
N HIS A 228 -1.36 8.59 -12.84
CA HIS A 228 -0.91 8.66 -11.44
C HIS A 228 0.60 8.49 -11.29
N TYR A 229 1.19 7.47 -11.92
CA TYR A 229 2.59 7.07 -11.68
C TYR A 229 3.61 7.81 -12.53
N TYR A 230 3.26 8.28 -13.73
CA TYR A 230 4.20 8.90 -14.65
C TYR A 230 4.03 10.42 -14.74
N ALA A 231 5.14 11.12 -14.98
CA ALA A 231 5.18 12.57 -15.05
C ALA A 231 4.47 13.15 -16.29
N ILE A 232 4.37 14.48 -16.34
CA ILE A 232 3.74 15.22 -17.46
C ILE A 232 4.40 14.91 -18.80
N GLY A 233 5.71 14.65 -18.83
CA GLY A 233 6.42 14.30 -20.08
C GLY A 233 5.77 13.12 -20.81
N THR A 234 5.43 12.05 -20.11
CA THR A 234 4.74 10.88 -20.70
C THR A 234 3.39 11.26 -21.30
N LYS A 235 2.65 12.14 -20.64
CA LYS A 235 1.33 12.62 -21.08
C LYS A 235 1.46 13.42 -22.38
N VAL A 236 2.42 14.35 -22.43
CA VAL A 236 2.72 15.17 -23.62
C VAL A 236 3.23 14.32 -24.78
N SER A 237 4.13 13.36 -24.52
CA SER A 237 4.65 12.47 -25.55
C SER A 237 3.54 11.66 -26.23
N ASN A 238 2.56 11.17 -25.46
CA ASN A 238 1.46 10.41 -26.03
C ASN A 238 0.49 11.28 -26.84
N LEU A 239 0.22 12.51 -26.38
CA LEU A 239 -0.53 13.51 -27.16
C LEU A 239 0.14 13.82 -28.50
N LEU A 240 1.44 14.11 -28.49
CA LEU A 240 2.19 14.41 -29.71
C LEU A 240 2.20 13.22 -30.68
N GLY A 241 2.24 11.98 -30.17
CA GLY A 241 2.16 10.78 -30.99
C GLY A 241 0.77 10.49 -31.54
N ALA A 242 -0.31 10.99 -30.91
CA ALA A 242 -1.68 10.85 -31.41
C ALA A 242 -2.01 11.84 -32.54
N GLU A 243 -1.36 13.00 -32.54
CA GLU A 243 -1.51 14.06 -33.55
C GLU A 243 -0.57 13.92 -34.76
N ALA A 244 0.38 12.98 -34.71
CA ALA A 244 1.39 12.73 -35.76
C ALA A 244 0.90 11.71 -36.80
#